data_AF-A0A956LKQ9-F1
#
_entry.id   AF-A0A956LKQ9-F1
#
_cell.length_a   1.000
_cell.length_b   1.000
_cell.length_c   1.000
_cell.angle_alpha   90.00
_cell.angle_beta   90.00
_cell.angle_gamma   90.00
#
_symmetry.space_group_name_H-M   'P 1'
#
loop_
_entity.id
_entity.type
_entity.pdbx_description
1 polymer ?
#
loop_
_entity_poly.entity_id
_entity_poly.type
_entity_poly.pdbx_seq_one_letter_code
_entity_poly.pdbx_strand_id
1 'polypeptide(L)'
;PCVSDGPQSGVDTCAKGYMCWYLDEQNHGTCVAHCTGTWEQPVCEGCHACVIVAGGLIALCFERCDPLAQNCEDDEVCIGDPNGEGFVCTLDASGGMAPAGTPCEFANACDAGLMCADPELVPHPACADALGCCTPFCDYEQQPNPDCQALAGEVPGVECVPYHDEPLECFGPVGVCVLP
;
A
#
# COMPACT_ATOMS: atom_id res chain seq x y z
N PRO A 1 -18.50 -14.76 -2.90
CA PRO A 1 -19.32 -14.40 -4.08
C PRO A 1 -20.74 -14.01 -3.62
N CYS A 2 -21.37 -13.09 -4.34
CA CYS A 2 -22.72 -12.59 -4.06
C CYS A 2 -23.41 -12.08 -5.34
N VAL A 3 -24.71 -11.89 -5.23
CA VAL A 3 -25.59 -11.21 -6.17
C VAL A 3 -26.24 -10.03 -5.44
N SER A 4 -26.31 -8.88 -6.10
CA SER A 4 -27.04 -7.68 -5.65
C SER A 4 -28.30 -7.45 -6.49
N ASP A 5 -29.36 -6.92 -5.88
CA ASP A 5 -30.57 -6.47 -6.60
C ASP A 5 -30.33 -5.16 -7.39
N GLY A 6 -29.12 -4.61 -7.30
CA GLY A 6 -28.63 -3.48 -8.07
C GLY A 6 -27.69 -2.61 -7.24
N PRO A 7 -26.77 -1.85 -7.87
CA PRO A 7 -25.64 -1.16 -7.21
C PRO A 7 -26.02 -0.14 -6.15
N GLN A 8 -27.27 0.35 -6.13
CA GLN A 8 -27.76 1.34 -5.15
C GLN A 8 -28.93 0.81 -4.31
N SER A 9 -29.26 -0.48 -4.44
CA SER A 9 -30.41 -1.07 -3.72
C SER A 9 -30.12 -1.28 -2.24
N GLY A 10 -28.85 -1.54 -1.89
CA GLY A 10 -28.44 -2.00 -0.56
C GLY A 10 -28.96 -3.41 -0.21
N VAL A 11 -29.53 -4.13 -1.18
CA VAL A 11 -30.05 -5.48 -1.02
C VAL A 11 -29.15 -6.45 -1.77
N ASP A 12 -28.60 -7.41 -1.03
CA ASP A 12 -27.74 -8.44 -1.58
C ASP A 12 -27.89 -9.77 -0.86
N THR A 13 -27.14 -10.77 -1.32
CA THR A 13 -27.12 -12.13 -0.80
C THR A 13 -26.04 -12.37 0.26
N CYS A 14 -25.34 -11.32 0.70
CA CYS A 14 -24.28 -11.43 1.70
C CYS A 14 -24.86 -11.63 3.11
N ALA A 15 -24.03 -12.20 3.99
CA ALA A 15 -24.37 -12.31 5.40
C ALA A 15 -24.44 -10.91 6.04
N LYS A 16 -25.17 -10.79 7.16
CA LYS A 16 -25.22 -9.55 7.92
C LYS A 16 -23.80 -9.07 8.29
N GLY A 17 -23.54 -7.79 8.07
CA GLY A 17 -22.21 -7.20 8.30
C GLY A 17 -21.28 -7.29 7.10
N TYR A 18 -21.79 -7.71 5.94
CA TYR A 18 -21.09 -7.71 4.66
C TYR A 18 -21.96 -6.99 3.62
N MET A 19 -21.30 -6.46 2.59
CA MET A 19 -21.92 -5.83 1.43
C MET A 19 -21.38 -6.46 0.16
N CYS A 20 -22.24 -6.64 -0.83
CA CYS A 20 -21.83 -7.10 -2.15
C CYS A 20 -21.12 -5.97 -2.92
N TRP A 21 -19.85 -6.17 -3.24
CA TRP A 21 -18.97 -5.20 -3.90
C TRP A 21 -18.38 -5.75 -5.20
N TYR A 22 -17.71 -4.91 -5.99
CA TYR A 22 -17.13 -5.25 -7.30
C TYR A 22 -18.17 -5.89 -8.24
N LEU A 23 -19.31 -5.21 -8.41
CA LEU A 23 -20.41 -5.73 -9.22
C LEU A 23 -20.06 -5.72 -10.71
N ASP A 24 -20.23 -6.87 -11.37
CA ASP A 24 -20.21 -6.98 -12.82
C ASP A 24 -21.52 -6.47 -13.46
N GLU A 25 -21.61 -6.52 -14.79
CA GLU A 25 -22.81 -6.12 -15.54
C GLU A 25 -24.07 -6.95 -15.21
N GLN A 26 -23.91 -8.09 -14.53
CA GLN A 26 -24.99 -8.96 -14.08
C GLN A 26 -25.27 -8.82 -12.57
N ASN A 27 -24.66 -7.82 -11.90
CA ASN A 27 -24.72 -7.60 -10.46
C ASN A 27 -24.15 -8.74 -9.60
N HIS A 28 -23.21 -9.52 -10.14
CA HIS A 28 -22.43 -10.45 -9.34
C HIS A 28 -21.18 -9.78 -8.79
N GLY A 29 -20.80 -10.14 -7.57
CA GLY A 29 -19.63 -9.57 -6.92
C GLY A 29 -19.10 -10.44 -5.79
N THR A 30 -18.41 -9.79 -4.86
CA THR A 30 -17.82 -10.42 -3.68
C THR A 30 -18.35 -9.76 -2.40
N CYS A 31 -18.65 -10.58 -1.39
CA CYS A 31 -19.04 -10.06 -0.08
C CYS A 31 -17.81 -9.48 0.63
N VAL A 32 -17.84 -8.17 0.88
CA VAL A 32 -16.80 -7.45 1.61
C VAL A 32 -17.36 -7.09 2.99
N ALA A 33 -16.58 -7.33 4.04
CA ALA A 33 -17.02 -7.06 5.41
C ALA A 33 -17.17 -5.55 5.64
N HIS A 34 -18.16 -5.16 6.44
CA HIS A 34 -18.23 -3.82 6.98
C HIS A 34 -17.18 -3.61 8.04
N CYS A 35 -16.66 -2.38 8.11
CA CYS A 35 -15.87 -1.97 9.25
C CYS A 35 -16.69 -2.09 10.55
N THR A 36 -15.99 -2.48 11.60
CA THR A 36 -16.50 -2.52 12.96
C THR A 36 -15.87 -1.40 13.79
N GLY A 37 -16.07 -1.39 15.10
CA GLY A 37 -15.52 -0.34 15.97
C GLY A 37 -16.32 0.95 15.94
N THR A 38 -15.62 2.08 16.14
CA THR A 38 -16.23 3.41 16.16
C THR A 38 -15.87 4.18 14.88
N TRP A 39 -16.52 5.32 14.65
CA TRP A 39 -16.16 6.16 13.52
C TRP A 39 -14.74 6.72 13.63
N GLU A 40 -14.30 7.08 14.84
CA GLU A 40 -12.96 7.57 15.10
C GLU A 40 -11.90 6.46 15.17
N GLN A 41 -12.33 5.22 15.36
CA GLN A 41 -11.48 4.04 15.44
C GLN A 41 -12.16 2.87 14.73
N PRO A 42 -12.23 2.92 13.39
CA PRO A 42 -12.81 1.84 12.62
C PRO A 42 -11.85 0.65 12.61
N VAL A 43 -12.40 -0.56 12.69
CA VAL A 43 -11.60 -1.79 12.83
C VAL A 43 -12.07 -2.82 11.81
N CYS A 44 -11.10 -3.47 11.18
CA CYS A 44 -11.31 -4.64 10.34
C CYS A 44 -10.57 -5.84 10.91
N GLU A 45 -11.11 -7.04 10.70
CA GLU A 45 -10.46 -8.27 11.14
C GLU A 45 -9.31 -8.66 10.20
N GLY A 46 -8.23 -9.20 10.78
CA GLY A 46 -7.06 -9.65 10.02
C GLY A 46 -6.39 -8.51 9.26
N CYS A 47 -6.01 -8.79 8.02
CA CYS A 47 -5.10 -7.98 7.22
C CYS A 47 -5.82 -6.96 6.34
N HIS A 48 -6.89 -6.34 6.87
CA HIS A 48 -7.74 -5.46 6.11
C HIS A 48 -7.69 -4.02 6.63
N ALA A 49 -7.72 -3.05 5.73
CA ALA A 49 -7.93 -1.64 6.06
C ALA A 49 -9.41 -1.29 5.99
N CYS A 50 -9.89 -0.49 6.94
CA CYS A 50 -11.20 0.12 6.80
C CYS A 50 -11.13 1.30 5.84
N VAL A 51 -11.80 1.19 4.69
CA VAL A 51 -11.93 2.29 3.75
C VAL A 51 -13.32 2.89 3.89
N ILE A 52 -13.35 4.19 4.18
CA ILE A 52 -14.57 4.94 4.40
C ILE A 52 -14.77 5.93 3.26
N VAL A 53 -15.83 5.74 2.47
CA VAL A 53 -16.13 6.53 1.27
C VAL A 53 -17.57 7.06 1.28
N ALA A 54 -17.94 7.77 0.21
CA ALA A 54 -19.30 8.31 0.00
C ALA A 54 -19.81 9.15 1.19
N GLY A 55 -18.93 9.98 1.76
CA GLY A 55 -19.27 10.83 2.91
C GLY A 55 -19.54 10.06 4.20
N GLY A 56 -19.00 8.85 4.34
CA GLY A 56 -19.16 8.01 5.54
C GLY A 56 -20.29 7.00 5.49
N LEU A 57 -20.98 6.91 4.35
CA LEU A 57 -22.08 5.95 4.17
C LEU A 57 -21.59 4.53 3.91
N ILE A 58 -20.39 4.38 3.36
CA ILE A 58 -19.79 3.10 3.02
C ILE A 58 -18.48 2.99 3.79
N ALA A 59 -18.42 2.02 4.70
CA ALA A 59 -17.24 1.67 5.47
C ALA A 59 -17.03 0.16 5.32
N LEU A 60 -16.07 -0.22 4.47
CA LEU A 60 -15.80 -1.61 4.09
C LEU A 60 -14.33 -1.96 4.34
N CYS A 61 -14.11 -3.24 4.68
CA CYS A 61 -12.80 -3.81 4.94
C CYS A 61 -12.19 -4.36 3.66
N PHE A 62 -11.18 -3.69 3.13
CA PHE A 62 -10.44 -4.13 1.96
C PHE A 62 -9.10 -4.73 2.37
N GLU A 63 -8.65 -5.74 1.64
CA GLU A 63 -7.36 -6.36 1.88
C GLU A 63 -6.26 -5.31 1.72
N ARG A 64 -5.33 -5.26 2.67
CA ARG A 64 -4.15 -4.43 2.54
C ARG A 64 -3.22 -5.07 1.53
N CYS A 65 -2.56 -4.25 0.73
CA CYS A 65 -1.59 -4.75 -0.24
C CYS A 65 -0.26 -5.09 0.44
N ASP A 66 0.53 -5.96 -0.19
CA ASP A 66 1.89 -6.26 0.20
C ASP A 66 2.85 -5.42 -0.68
N PRO A 67 3.67 -4.54 -0.09
CA PRO A 67 4.56 -3.67 -0.86
C PRO A 67 5.70 -4.44 -1.57
N LEU A 68 6.02 -5.66 -1.14
CA LEU A 68 6.99 -6.52 -1.81
C LEU A 68 6.35 -7.25 -3.00
N ALA A 69 5.07 -7.62 -2.88
CA ALA A 69 4.34 -8.33 -3.94
C ALA A 69 3.65 -7.39 -4.96
N GLN A 70 3.37 -6.15 -4.58
CA GLN A 70 2.62 -5.16 -5.37
C GLN A 70 1.31 -5.73 -5.94
N ASN A 71 0.50 -6.35 -5.08
CA ASN A 71 -0.76 -7.00 -5.43
C ASN A 71 -1.95 -6.03 -5.56
N CYS A 72 -1.71 -4.84 -6.14
CA CYS A 72 -2.74 -3.87 -6.50
C CYS A 72 -3.20 -4.06 -7.95
N GLU A 73 -4.24 -3.34 -8.39
CA GLU A 73 -4.65 -3.33 -9.81
C GLU A 73 -3.58 -2.67 -10.70
N ASP A 74 -3.65 -2.90 -12.02
CA ASP A 74 -2.58 -2.53 -12.98
C ASP A 74 -2.22 -1.02 -12.99
N ASP A 75 -3.12 -0.14 -12.57
CA ASP A 75 -2.93 1.32 -12.48
C ASP A 75 -2.74 1.83 -11.05
N GLU A 76 -2.45 0.93 -10.11
CA GLU A 76 -2.25 1.24 -8.70
C GLU A 76 -0.86 0.77 -8.20
N VAL A 77 -0.38 1.43 -7.15
CA VAL A 77 0.83 1.07 -6.42
C VAL A 77 0.51 0.83 -4.95
N CYS A 78 1.20 -0.15 -4.36
CA CYS A 78 1.09 -0.43 -2.93
C CYS A 78 2.07 0.45 -2.16
N ILE A 79 1.54 1.38 -1.36
CA ILE A 79 2.32 2.33 -0.56
C ILE A 79 2.00 2.19 0.92
N GLY A 80 2.85 2.73 1.80
CA GLY A 80 2.53 2.83 3.22
C GLY A 80 1.28 3.68 3.45
N ASP A 81 0.38 3.23 4.33
CA ASP A 81 -0.80 3.99 4.73
C ASP A 81 -0.35 5.27 5.45
N PRO A 82 -0.74 6.47 4.99
CA PRO A 82 -0.42 7.73 5.66
C PRO A 82 -0.88 7.81 7.12
N ASN A 83 -1.82 6.97 7.54
CA ASN A 83 -2.29 6.87 8.92
C ASN A 83 -1.45 5.92 9.79
N GLY A 84 -0.42 5.29 9.22
CA GLY A 84 0.54 4.44 9.93
C GLY A 84 0.11 2.98 10.13
N GLU A 85 -1.00 2.57 9.52
CA GLU A 85 -1.51 1.20 9.65
C GLU A 85 -1.22 0.37 8.39
N GLY A 86 0.03 -0.04 8.18
CA GLY A 86 0.40 -0.96 7.10
C GLY A 86 0.41 -0.29 5.71
N PHE A 87 -0.17 -0.95 4.71
CA PHE A 87 -0.07 -0.56 3.30
C PHE A 87 -1.43 -0.53 2.60
N VAL A 88 -1.55 0.32 1.58
CA VAL A 88 -2.79 0.57 0.82
C VAL A 88 -2.49 0.76 -0.66
N CYS A 89 -3.38 0.25 -1.51
CA CYS A 89 -3.36 0.53 -2.95
C CYS A 89 -3.84 1.95 -3.22
N THR A 90 -3.14 2.66 -4.09
CA THR A 90 -3.53 3.98 -4.58
C THR A 90 -3.12 4.13 -6.02
N LEU A 91 -3.75 5.06 -6.74
CA LEU A 91 -3.40 5.40 -8.12
C LEU A 91 -1.88 5.61 -8.27
N ASP A 92 -1.29 4.94 -9.27
CA ASP A 92 0.09 5.16 -9.68
C ASP A 92 0.23 6.54 -10.35
N ALA A 93 0.99 7.45 -9.71
CA ALA A 93 1.31 8.76 -10.28
C ALA A 93 2.67 8.79 -10.97
N SER A 94 3.48 7.73 -10.86
CA SER A 94 4.79 7.64 -11.50
C SER A 94 4.68 7.40 -13.01
N GLY A 95 3.65 6.66 -13.43
CA GLY A 95 3.49 6.22 -14.82
C GLY A 95 4.60 5.29 -15.30
N GLY A 96 5.26 4.58 -14.38
CA GLY A 96 6.39 3.69 -14.65
C GLY A 96 7.69 4.40 -15.03
N MET A 97 7.84 5.66 -14.63
CA MET A 97 8.97 6.53 -15.03
C MET A 97 9.79 7.06 -13.84
N ALA A 98 9.56 6.57 -12.62
CA ALA A 98 10.27 6.98 -11.42
C ALA A 98 10.95 5.79 -10.71
N PRO A 99 12.01 5.23 -11.30
CA PRO A 99 12.76 4.13 -10.71
C PRO A 99 13.53 4.60 -9.46
N ALA A 100 14.11 3.66 -8.72
CA ALA A 100 14.94 3.95 -7.56
C ALA A 100 16.01 5.03 -7.85
N GLY A 101 16.22 5.95 -6.91
CA GLY A 101 17.13 7.09 -7.07
C GLY A 101 16.53 8.29 -7.80
N THR A 102 15.23 8.25 -8.14
CA THR A 102 14.52 9.36 -8.79
C THR A 102 13.89 10.31 -7.75
N PRO A 103 13.89 11.64 -7.96
CA PRO A 103 13.14 12.58 -7.13
C PRO A 103 11.65 12.28 -7.06
N CYS A 104 11.06 12.46 -5.89
CA CYS A 104 9.62 12.32 -5.68
C CYS A 104 9.10 13.38 -4.69
N GLU A 105 7.81 13.68 -4.77
CA GLU A 105 7.13 14.64 -3.89
C GLU A 105 5.91 14.04 -3.19
N PHE A 106 5.44 12.88 -3.66
CA PHE A 106 4.25 12.19 -3.14
C PHE A 106 4.53 10.71 -2.94
N ALA A 107 3.84 10.09 -1.99
CA ALA A 107 4.04 8.67 -1.65
C ALA A 107 3.79 7.71 -2.83
N ASN A 108 2.90 8.09 -3.75
CA ASN A 108 2.54 7.32 -4.95
C ASN A 108 3.26 7.77 -6.22
N ALA A 109 4.32 8.59 -6.10
CA ALA A 109 5.06 9.13 -7.24
C ALA A 109 6.26 8.26 -7.66
N CYS A 110 6.56 7.20 -6.93
CA CYS A 110 7.60 6.23 -7.26
C CYS A 110 7.00 4.99 -7.94
N ASP A 111 7.79 4.31 -8.75
CA ASP A 111 7.35 3.06 -9.40
C ASP A 111 6.96 2.00 -8.37
N ALA A 112 6.13 1.04 -8.80
CA ALA A 112 5.68 -0.08 -7.97
C ALA A 112 6.86 -0.77 -7.25
N GLY A 113 6.69 -1.00 -5.94
CA GLY A 113 7.71 -1.60 -5.07
C GLY A 113 8.65 -0.58 -4.45
N LEU A 114 8.48 0.71 -4.73
CA LEU A 114 9.30 1.78 -4.19
C LEU A 114 8.47 2.70 -3.27
N MET A 115 9.14 3.31 -2.30
CA MET A 115 8.61 4.41 -1.51
C MET A 115 9.37 5.70 -1.75
N CYS A 116 8.66 6.82 -1.59
CA CYS A 116 9.28 8.14 -1.54
C CYS A 116 9.83 8.39 -0.13
N ALA A 117 11.14 8.24 0.05
CA ALA A 117 11.82 8.41 1.33
C ALA A 117 12.46 9.80 1.45
N ASP A 118 12.84 10.16 2.67
CA ASP A 118 13.65 11.35 2.94
C ASP A 118 14.97 11.29 2.14
N PRO A 119 15.32 12.34 1.36
CA PRO A 119 16.54 12.34 0.56
C PRO A 119 17.82 12.30 1.41
N GLU A 120 17.78 12.63 2.70
CA GLU A 120 18.92 12.46 3.61
C GLU A 120 19.21 10.98 3.90
N LEU A 121 18.17 10.15 3.93
CA LEU A 121 18.28 8.70 4.14
C LEU A 121 18.63 7.95 2.84
N VAL A 122 18.40 8.59 1.69
CA VAL A 122 18.75 8.08 0.36
C VAL A 122 19.49 9.20 -0.40
N PRO A 123 20.76 9.48 -0.07
CA PRO A 123 21.52 10.62 -0.62
C PRO A 123 21.99 10.36 -2.06
N HIS A 124 21.05 10.04 -2.93
CA HIS A 124 21.25 9.87 -4.35
C HIS A 124 21.53 11.23 -5.01
N PRO A 125 22.52 11.36 -5.91
CA PRO A 125 22.87 12.63 -6.52
C PRO A 125 21.71 13.33 -7.23
N ALA A 126 20.79 12.57 -7.83
CA ALA A 126 19.62 13.14 -8.50
C ALA A 126 18.59 13.75 -7.53
N CYS A 127 18.62 13.34 -6.26
CA CYS A 127 17.68 13.74 -5.21
C CYS A 127 18.23 14.85 -4.29
N ALA A 128 19.43 15.38 -4.53
CA ALA A 128 20.13 16.28 -3.61
C ALA A 128 19.34 17.55 -3.24
N ASP A 129 18.50 18.05 -4.15
CA ASP A 129 17.64 19.24 -3.95
C ASP A 129 16.13 18.88 -4.02
N ALA A 130 15.79 17.59 -3.92
CA ALA A 130 14.41 17.10 -4.01
C ALA A 130 13.73 17.05 -2.62
N LEU A 131 12.40 16.91 -2.62
CA LEU A 131 11.64 16.69 -1.38
C LEU A 131 11.72 15.24 -0.88
N GLY A 132 12.00 14.31 -1.79
CA GLY A 132 12.03 12.88 -1.54
C GLY A 132 12.87 12.16 -2.60
N CYS A 133 13.27 10.95 -2.28
CA CYS A 133 13.97 10.06 -3.20
C CYS A 133 13.34 8.67 -3.22
N CYS A 134 13.06 8.15 -4.41
CA CYS A 134 12.49 6.83 -4.57
C CYS A 134 13.47 5.75 -4.12
N THR A 135 13.02 4.85 -3.25
CA THR A 135 13.82 3.73 -2.75
C THR A 135 13.01 2.45 -2.63
N PRO A 136 13.59 1.26 -2.88
CA PRO A 136 12.86 0.01 -2.78
C PRO A 136 12.37 -0.30 -1.37
N PHE A 137 11.15 -0.84 -1.30
CA PHE A 137 10.80 -1.78 -0.23
C PHE A 137 11.65 -3.04 -0.37
N CYS A 138 11.91 -3.71 0.74
CA CYS A 138 12.81 -4.85 0.77
C CYS A 138 12.43 -5.87 1.84
N ASP A 139 12.76 -7.14 1.64
CA ASP A 139 12.64 -8.17 2.68
C ASP A 139 13.89 -8.12 3.59
N TYR A 140 13.75 -7.62 4.83
CA TYR A 140 14.92 -7.47 5.73
C TYR A 140 15.45 -8.80 6.29
N GLU A 141 14.67 -9.88 6.23
CA GLU A 141 15.13 -11.22 6.59
C GLU A 141 15.92 -11.88 5.46
N GLN A 142 15.74 -11.42 4.21
CA GLN A 142 16.48 -11.92 3.07
C GLN A 142 17.92 -11.39 3.05
N GLN A 143 18.90 -12.30 3.14
CA GLN A 143 20.33 -11.98 3.11
C GLN A 143 21.09 -12.85 2.09
N PRO A 144 21.88 -12.26 1.16
CA PRO A 144 21.99 -10.82 0.90
C PRO A 144 20.68 -10.24 0.34
N ASN A 145 20.33 -9.01 0.72
CA ASN A 145 19.11 -8.38 0.23
C ASN A 145 19.28 -7.98 -1.26
N PRO A 146 18.47 -8.54 -2.18
CA PRO A 146 18.56 -8.23 -3.60
C PRO A 146 17.94 -6.87 -3.96
N ASP A 147 16.96 -6.41 -3.19
CA ASP A 147 16.15 -5.22 -3.49
C ASP A 147 16.99 -3.94 -3.39
N CYS A 148 17.83 -3.85 -2.35
CA CYS A 148 18.71 -2.69 -2.16
C CYS A 148 19.88 -2.62 -3.16
N GLN A 149 20.11 -3.67 -3.96
CA GLN A 149 21.15 -3.66 -4.99
C GLN A 149 20.88 -2.62 -6.07
N ALA A 150 19.60 -2.27 -6.29
CA ALA A 150 19.22 -1.23 -7.24
C ALA A 150 19.83 0.14 -6.89
N LEU A 151 20.05 0.43 -5.60
CA LEU A 151 20.65 1.68 -5.11
C LEU A 151 22.12 1.55 -4.74
N ALA A 152 22.61 0.35 -4.40
CA ALA A 152 23.92 0.16 -3.79
C ALA A 152 25.11 0.71 -4.59
N GLY A 153 24.98 0.83 -5.93
CA GLY A 153 26.00 1.41 -6.79
C GLY A 153 26.10 2.94 -6.74
N GLU A 154 25.00 3.62 -6.40
CA GLU A 154 24.87 5.09 -6.42
C GLU A 154 24.75 5.68 -5.01
N VAL A 155 24.26 4.88 -4.06
CA VAL A 155 24.15 5.20 -2.63
C VAL A 155 24.92 4.15 -1.82
N PRO A 156 26.23 4.35 -1.58
CA PRO A 156 27.04 3.42 -0.80
C PRO A 156 26.56 3.34 0.66
N GLY A 157 26.42 2.12 1.18
CA GLY A 157 26.00 1.89 2.58
C GLY A 157 24.49 1.80 2.79
N VAL A 158 23.69 1.79 1.71
CA VAL A 158 22.26 1.46 1.79
C VAL A 158 22.07 0.04 2.32
N GLU A 159 21.19 -0.11 3.29
CA GLU A 159 20.83 -1.38 3.92
C GLU A 159 19.30 -1.51 3.96
N CYS A 160 18.80 -2.75 4.05
CA CYS A 160 17.38 -2.98 4.25
C CYS A 160 17.05 -2.79 5.73
N VAL A 161 16.47 -1.64 6.07
CA VAL A 161 16.08 -1.28 7.44
C VAL A 161 14.59 -1.54 7.64
N PRO A 162 14.15 -2.12 8.77
CA PRO A 162 12.72 -2.34 9.03
C PRO A 162 11.88 -1.07 8.82
N TYR A 163 10.75 -1.20 8.10
CA TYR A 163 9.88 -0.08 7.78
C TYR A 163 9.04 0.36 9.00
N HIS A 164 8.73 -0.59 9.88
CA HIS A 164 8.10 -0.35 11.18
C HIS A 164 9.02 -0.83 12.31
N ASP A 165 9.01 -0.10 13.43
CA ASP A 165 9.77 -0.44 14.64
C ASP A 165 9.40 -1.82 15.20
N GLU A 166 8.11 -2.17 15.08
CA GLU A 166 7.58 -3.48 15.40
C GLU A 166 6.98 -4.12 14.15
N PRO A 167 7.14 -5.44 13.95
CA PRO A 167 6.49 -6.14 12.86
C PRO A 167 4.98 -5.94 12.96
N LEU A 168 4.37 -5.42 11.90
CA LEU A 168 2.92 -5.36 11.84
C LEU A 168 2.38 -6.77 11.60
N GLU A 169 1.47 -7.22 12.49
CA GLU A 169 0.68 -8.41 12.23
C GLU A 169 0.04 -8.26 10.84
N CYS A 170 0.16 -9.29 10.00
CA CYS A 170 -0.25 -9.38 8.60
C CYS A 170 0.75 -9.00 7.52
N PHE A 171 1.82 -8.28 7.85
CA PHE A 171 2.84 -7.95 6.86
C PHE A 171 4.06 -8.83 7.06
N GLY A 172 4.70 -9.18 5.95
CA GLY A 172 5.98 -9.87 5.98
C GLY A 172 7.08 -8.99 6.62
N PRO A 173 8.33 -9.45 6.59
CA PRO A 173 9.49 -8.69 7.06
C PRO A 173 9.82 -7.50 6.13
N VAL A 174 8.91 -6.53 6.04
CA VAL A 174 9.04 -5.37 5.16
C VAL A 174 9.98 -4.34 5.76
N GLY A 175 11.01 -4.03 5.00
CA GLY A 175 11.94 -2.94 5.20
C GLY A 175 11.92 -1.94 4.04
N VAL A 176 12.79 -0.95 4.15
CA VAL A 176 13.11 0.01 3.09
C VAL A 176 14.63 0.12 2.97
N CYS A 177 15.10 0.29 1.74
CA CYS A 177 16.51 0.50 1.43
C CYS A 177 16.95 1.93 1.76
N VAL A 178 17.54 2.15 2.92
CA VAL A 178 18.01 3.48 3.36
C VAL A 178 19.37 3.36 4.03
N LEU A 179 20.02 4.50 4.31
CA LEU A 179 21.10 4.53 5.26
C LEU A 179 20.56 4.25 6.68
N PRO A 180 21.21 3.36 7.47
CA PRO A 180 20.78 3.00 8.83
C PRO A 180 21.04 4.09 9.89
#